data_AF-A0A1K1PED3-F1
#
_entry.id   AF-A0A1K1PED3-F1
#
_cell.length_a   1.000
_cell.length_b   1.000
_cell.length_c   1.000
_cell.angle_alpha   90.00
_cell.angle_beta   90.00
_cell.angle_gamma   90.00
#
_symmetry.space_group_name_H-M   'P 1'
#
loop_
_entity.id
_entity.type
_entity.pdbx_description
1 polymer ?
#
loop_
_entity_poly.entity_id
_entity_poly.type
_entity_poly.pdbx_seq_one_letter_code
_entity_poly.pdbx_strand_id
1 'polypeptide(L)'
;MLFSAAAVFGLSGCGQSEVNGSRADSVPEGASSAAAEIPEPESETESAEIAEPSGTYNAKYYIEDGKRVPVREILNRDEFTYAMTFHGDGSCELILNESVSSYKWGGGTIAKDGAEIMTYTLTDNTLTVDNLGVVVEFEKE
;
A
#
# COMPACT_ATOMS: atom_id res chain seq x y z
N MET A 1 -25.75 23.28 -22.94
CA MET A 1 -24.30 23.60 -22.95
C MET A 1 -23.61 22.32 -23.37
N LEU A 2 -23.40 22.14 -24.67
CA LEU A 2 -22.18 22.47 -25.43
C LEU A 2 -20.98 21.59 -25.04
N PHE A 3 -20.59 20.81 -26.03
CA PHE A 3 -19.47 19.88 -26.14
C PHE A 3 -18.10 20.52 -25.98
N SER A 4 -17.11 19.69 -25.62
CA SER A 4 -15.78 19.52 -26.25
C SER A 4 -14.75 19.23 -25.16
N ALA A 5 -14.11 18.06 -25.07
CA ALA A 5 -13.24 17.40 -26.05
C ALA A 5 -12.01 18.22 -26.44
N ALA A 6 -10.84 17.75 -26.03
CA ALA A 6 -9.57 17.89 -26.74
C ALA A 6 -8.56 16.92 -26.10
N ALA A 7 -7.60 16.31 -26.79
CA ALA A 7 -7.39 16.00 -28.20
C ALA A 7 -6.08 15.19 -28.26
N VAL A 8 -6.09 14.11 -29.06
CA VAL A 8 -5.12 13.82 -30.15
C VAL A 8 -3.62 13.92 -29.88
N PHE A 9 -2.93 12.78 -30.01
CA PHE A 9 -1.88 12.48 -31.02
C PHE A 9 -1.94 10.95 -31.24
N GLY A 10 -1.87 10.33 -32.42
CA GLY A 10 -1.48 10.78 -33.74
C GLY A 10 -0.73 9.65 -34.46
N LEU A 11 -1.45 8.94 -35.34
CA LEU A 11 -1.01 8.34 -36.61
C LEU A 11 0.13 7.31 -36.67
N SER A 12 -0.23 6.07 -37.03
CA SER A 12 0.24 5.28 -38.19
C SER A 12 -0.49 3.93 -38.12
N GLY A 13 -1.31 3.43 -39.03
CA GLY A 13 -1.59 3.72 -40.43
C GLY A 13 -2.03 2.37 -41.02
N CYS A 14 -3.33 2.16 -41.23
CA CYS A 14 -3.81 1.03 -42.04
C CYS A 14 -3.73 1.44 -43.50
N GLY A 15 -2.94 0.71 -44.29
CA GLY A 15 -2.85 0.91 -45.73
C GLY A 15 -2.30 -0.32 -46.43
N GLN A 16 -3.19 -1.25 -46.78
CA GLN A 16 -3.08 -2.20 -47.90
C GLN A 16 -4.47 -2.86 -48.05
N SER A 17 -5.39 -2.25 -48.80
CA SER A 17 -5.67 -2.49 -50.23
C SER A 17 -6.16 -3.92 -50.53
N GLU A 18 -7.48 -4.09 -50.58
CA GLU A 18 -8.12 -5.19 -51.32
C GLU A 18 -8.58 -4.67 -52.70
N VAL A 19 -7.98 -5.17 -53.80
CA VAL A 19 -8.66 -5.30 -55.11
C VAL A 19 -8.15 -6.52 -55.90
N ASN A 20 -9.09 -7.44 -56.14
CA ASN A 20 -9.27 -8.45 -57.19
C ASN A 20 -8.32 -8.49 -58.42
N GLY A 21 -7.82 -9.69 -58.81
CA GLY A 21 -7.29 -9.95 -60.16
C GLY A 21 -6.37 -11.20 -60.36
N SER A 22 -6.97 -12.32 -60.80
CA SER A 22 -6.45 -13.35 -61.74
C SER A 22 -5.05 -14.02 -61.62
N ARG A 23 -5.07 -15.30 -61.21
CA ARG A 23 -4.41 -16.52 -61.77
C ARG A 23 -2.88 -16.73 -61.75
N ALA A 24 -2.55 -18.00 -61.44
CA ALA A 24 -1.30 -18.78 -61.63
C ALA A 24 -0.35 -18.74 -60.42
N ASP A 25 0.29 -19.81 -59.94
CA ASP A 25 0.40 -21.21 -60.33
C ASP A 25 0.89 -22.01 -59.09
N SER A 26 0.51 -23.28 -59.07
CA SER A 26 0.74 -24.45 -58.21
C SER A 26 2.03 -24.66 -57.34
N VAL A 27 1.87 -25.59 -56.36
CA VAL A 27 2.80 -26.58 -55.69
C VAL A 27 3.73 -26.12 -54.51
N PRO A 28 4.15 -26.99 -53.54
CA PRO A 28 3.41 -27.79 -52.53
C PRO A 28 4.02 -27.74 -51.09
N GLU A 29 3.44 -28.56 -50.19
CA GLU A 29 4.04 -29.28 -49.04
C GLU A 29 5.17 -28.62 -48.20
N GLY A 30 4.85 -28.34 -46.94
CA GLY A 30 5.84 -28.06 -45.88
C GLY A 30 5.24 -28.34 -44.50
N ALA A 31 5.88 -29.24 -43.78
CA ALA A 31 5.37 -29.95 -42.61
C ALA A 31 5.21 -29.13 -41.31
N SER A 32 4.34 -29.65 -40.45
CA SER A 32 4.30 -29.60 -38.98
C SER A 32 5.05 -28.47 -38.27
N SER A 33 4.29 -27.57 -37.63
CA SER A 33 4.81 -26.78 -36.51
C SER A 33 4.08 -27.21 -35.24
N ALA A 34 4.85 -27.81 -34.33
CA ALA A 34 4.43 -28.11 -32.97
C ALA A 34 3.96 -26.82 -32.29
N ALA A 35 2.76 -26.84 -31.73
CA ALA A 35 2.31 -25.80 -30.81
C ALA A 35 3.15 -25.93 -29.54
N ALA A 36 4.16 -25.06 -29.38
CA ALA A 36 4.80 -24.84 -28.11
C ALA A 36 3.77 -24.12 -27.22
N GLU A 37 3.22 -24.85 -26.25
CA GLU A 37 2.39 -24.27 -25.20
C GLU A 37 3.26 -23.26 -24.44
N ILE A 38 2.88 -21.98 -24.54
CA ILE A 38 3.48 -20.90 -23.78
C ILE A 38 2.93 -21.07 -22.36
N PRO A 39 3.76 -21.36 -21.34
CA PRO A 39 3.25 -21.42 -19.98
C PRO A 39 2.72 -20.03 -19.61
N GLU A 40 1.43 -19.96 -19.29
CA GLU A 40 0.81 -18.77 -18.70
C GLU A 40 1.56 -18.46 -17.40
N PRO A 41 2.01 -17.21 -17.18
CA PRO A 41 2.57 -16.85 -15.89
C PRO A 41 1.44 -16.88 -14.86
N GLU A 42 1.47 -17.87 -13.97
CA GLU A 42 0.66 -17.89 -12.76
C GLU A 42 0.98 -16.61 -11.98
N SER A 43 0.05 -15.65 -12.05
CA SER A 43 0.11 -14.45 -11.21
C SER A 43 -0.30 -14.84 -9.80
N GLU A 44 0.63 -15.44 -9.06
CA GLU A 44 0.56 -15.50 -7.61
C GLU A 44 0.80 -14.06 -7.10
N THR A 45 -0.26 -13.28 -6.99
CA THR A 45 -0.29 -12.08 -6.14
C THR A 45 -0.19 -12.56 -4.69
N GLU A 46 1.02 -12.87 -4.25
CA GLU A 46 1.36 -12.99 -2.83
C GLU A 46 1.03 -11.63 -2.20
N SER A 47 -0.11 -11.56 -1.50
CA SER A 47 -0.45 -10.38 -0.72
C SER A 47 0.58 -10.33 0.39
N ALA A 48 1.49 -9.35 0.34
CA ALA A 48 2.48 -9.16 1.40
C ALA A 48 1.75 -9.12 2.75
N GLU A 49 1.94 -10.15 3.57
CA GLU A 49 1.30 -10.22 4.89
C GLU A 49 1.83 -9.05 5.72
N ILE A 50 0.92 -8.15 6.11
CA ILE A 50 1.26 -7.05 7.01
C ILE A 50 1.46 -7.65 8.39
N ALA A 51 2.65 -7.44 8.98
CA ALA A 51 2.95 -7.95 10.31
C ALA A 51 1.94 -7.41 11.34
N GLU A 52 1.36 -8.32 12.13
CA GLU A 52 0.32 -8.00 13.10
C GLU A 52 0.94 -7.52 14.43
N PRO A 53 0.65 -6.28 14.87
CA PRO A 53 1.15 -5.78 16.14
C PRO A 53 0.48 -6.49 17.32
N SER A 54 1.27 -6.75 18.36
CA SER A 54 0.80 -7.31 19.63
C SER A 54 1.57 -6.74 20.81
N GLY A 55 0.85 -6.55 21.93
CA GLY A 55 1.42 -6.02 23.17
C GLY A 55 1.50 -4.49 23.19
N THR A 56 2.29 -3.97 24.12
CA THR A 56 2.43 -2.53 24.37
C THR A 56 3.67 -1.97 23.67
N TYR A 57 3.50 -0.84 22.98
CA TYR A 57 4.56 -0.08 22.33
C TYR A 57 4.62 1.31 22.94
N ASN A 58 5.80 1.73 23.40
CA ASN A 58 6.02 3.04 24.00
C ASN A 58 6.60 4.01 22.96
N ALA A 59 6.03 5.20 22.85
CA ALA A 59 6.50 6.22 21.91
C ALA A 59 7.90 6.70 22.29
N LYS A 60 8.78 6.78 21.31
CA LYS A 60 10.19 7.18 21.50
C LYS A 60 10.53 8.44 20.75
N TYR A 61 10.11 8.52 19.49
CA TYR A 61 10.46 9.61 18.60
C TYR A 61 9.25 10.09 17.81
N TYR A 62 9.14 11.40 17.60
CA TYR A 62 8.42 11.95 16.46
C TYR A 62 9.39 12.07 15.29
N ILE A 63 8.88 11.88 14.08
CA ILE A 63 9.65 12.13 12.85
C ILE A 63 9.15 13.45 12.25
N GLU A 64 9.94 14.51 12.43
CA GLU A 64 9.67 15.82 11.87
C GLU A 64 10.72 16.14 10.80
N ASP A 65 10.28 16.42 9.57
CA ASP A 65 11.18 16.70 8.43
C ASP A 65 12.29 15.64 8.24
N GLY A 66 11.94 14.37 8.49
CA GLY A 66 12.88 13.23 8.39
C GLY A 66 13.86 13.11 9.55
N LYS A 67 13.70 13.89 10.63
CA LYS A 67 14.53 13.84 11.84
C LYS A 67 13.77 13.21 12.99
N ARG A 68 14.43 12.28 13.68
CA ARG A 68 13.95 11.71 14.94
C ARG A 68 14.13 12.72 16.07
N VAL A 69 13.01 13.19 16.62
CA VAL A 69 12.98 14.07 17.79
C VAL A 69 12.40 13.28 18.96
N PRO A 70 13.13 13.11 20.07
CA PRO A 70 12.63 12.41 21.25
C PRO A 70 11.31 12.99 21.75
N VAL A 71 10.33 12.11 21.99
CA VAL A 71 8.97 12.47 22.42
C VAL A 71 8.97 13.38 23.66
N ARG A 72 9.90 13.15 24.60
CA ARG A 72 10.08 13.98 25.82
C ARG A 72 10.42 15.45 25.52
N GLU A 73 11.14 15.72 24.43
CA GLU A 73 11.55 17.09 24.06
C GLU A 73 10.37 17.86 23.48
N ILE A 74 9.53 17.20 22.68
CA ILE A 74 8.34 17.82 22.07
C ILE A 74 7.28 18.14 23.12
N LEU A 75 7.10 17.24 24.09
CA LEU A 75 6.07 17.38 25.11
C LEU A 75 6.51 18.20 26.31
N ASN A 76 7.81 18.53 26.39
CA ASN A 76 8.41 19.35 27.43
C ASN A 76 8.00 18.91 28.85
N ARG A 77 8.01 17.59 29.09
CA ARG A 77 7.65 16.95 30.36
C ARG A 77 8.61 15.80 30.69
N ASP A 78 9.04 15.75 31.94
CA ASP A 78 9.89 14.68 32.47
C ASP A 78 9.11 13.36 32.69
N GLU A 79 7.84 13.45 33.08
CA GLU A 79 6.96 12.30 33.29
C GLU A 79 5.77 12.38 32.33
N PHE A 80 5.71 11.42 31.43
CA PHE A 80 4.70 11.35 30.40
C PHE A 80 4.55 9.90 29.91
N THR A 81 3.32 9.46 29.70
CA THR A 81 3.01 8.16 29.11
C THR A 81 2.49 8.38 27.70
N TYR A 82 3.12 7.75 26.71
CA TYR A 82 2.55 7.61 25.37
C TYR A 82 2.80 6.22 24.88
N ALA A 83 1.74 5.45 24.87
CA ALA A 83 1.81 4.05 24.51
C ALA A 83 0.64 3.67 23.62
N MET A 84 0.88 2.66 22.79
CA MET A 84 -0.17 1.95 22.05
C MET A 84 -0.15 0.49 22.45
N THR A 85 -1.30 -0.01 22.89
CA THR A 85 -1.49 -1.42 23.25
C THR A 85 -2.35 -2.09 22.20
N PHE A 86 -1.85 -3.17 21.60
CA PHE A 86 -2.56 -3.96 20.59
C PHE A 86 -3.02 -5.29 21.16
N HIS A 87 -4.31 -5.56 20.98
CA HIS A 87 -4.99 -6.75 21.44
C HIS A 87 -5.31 -7.67 20.24
N GLY A 88 -5.27 -8.99 20.48
CA GLY A 88 -5.49 -10.00 19.44
C GLY A 88 -6.93 -10.08 18.90
N ASP A 89 -7.86 -9.27 19.41
CA ASP A 89 -9.24 -9.17 18.92
C ASP A 89 -9.41 -8.06 17.86
N GLY A 90 -8.31 -7.48 17.36
CA GLY A 90 -8.32 -6.36 16.43
C GLY A 90 -8.63 -5.02 17.09
N SER A 91 -8.58 -4.93 18.42
CA SER A 91 -8.67 -3.65 19.15
C SER A 91 -7.29 -3.14 19.55
N CYS A 92 -7.13 -1.83 19.63
CA CYS A 92 -5.96 -1.20 20.21
C CYS A 92 -6.33 0.04 21.01
N GLU A 93 -5.47 0.41 21.95
CA GLU A 93 -5.66 1.54 22.85
C GLU A 93 -4.48 2.50 22.75
N LEU A 94 -4.78 3.78 22.54
CA LEU A 94 -3.82 4.87 22.65
C LEU A 94 -3.88 5.43 24.07
N ILE A 95 -2.77 5.36 24.78
CA ILE A 95 -2.63 5.88 26.14
C ILE A 95 -1.79 7.15 26.04
N LEU A 96 -2.36 8.27 26.45
CA LEU A 96 -1.69 9.57 26.52
C LEU A 96 -1.86 10.13 27.93
N ASN A 97 -0.80 10.05 28.75
CA ASN A 97 -0.83 10.26 30.19
C ASN A 97 -1.88 9.37 30.87
N GLU A 98 -3.02 9.95 31.22
CA GLU A 98 -4.14 9.30 31.90
C GLU A 98 -5.35 9.11 30.97
N SER A 99 -5.27 9.63 29.73
CA SER A 99 -6.34 9.50 28.73
C SER A 99 -6.13 8.24 27.92
N VAL A 100 -7.14 7.39 27.87
CA VAL A 100 -7.17 6.20 27.02
C VAL A 100 -8.19 6.41 25.91
N SER A 101 -7.77 6.20 24.67
CA SER A 101 -8.64 6.21 23.50
C SER A 101 -8.60 4.83 22.84
N SER A 102 -9.77 4.23 22.65
CA SER A 102 -9.91 2.91 22.00
C SER A 102 -10.11 3.05 20.49
N TYR A 103 -9.49 2.15 19.74
CA TYR A 103 -9.50 2.08 18.28
C TYR A 103 -9.63 0.62 17.81
N LYS A 104 -9.87 0.45 16.52
CA LYS A 104 -9.74 -0.83 15.81
C LYS A 104 -8.55 -0.77 14.86
N TRP A 105 -7.85 -1.88 14.69
CA TRP A 105 -6.71 -2.00 13.78
C TRP A 105 -6.88 -3.19 12.83
N GLY A 106 -6.25 -3.10 11.67
CA GLY A 106 -6.19 -4.18 10.69
C GLY A 106 -5.73 -3.67 9.34
N GLY A 107 -5.08 -4.53 8.54
CA GLY A 107 -4.67 -4.18 7.18
C GLY A 107 -3.73 -2.96 7.08
N GLY A 108 -2.94 -2.69 8.12
CA GLY A 108 -2.04 -1.53 8.16
C GLY A 108 -2.72 -0.21 8.54
N THR A 109 -3.99 -0.22 8.96
CA THR A 109 -4.72 1.00 9.35
C THR A 109 -5.29 0.90 10.76
N ILE A 110 -5.52 2.07 11.36
CA ILE A 110 -6.16 2.24 12.67
C ILE A 110 -7.34 3.18 12.50
N ALA A 111 -8.52 2.70 12.90
CA ALA A 111 -9.79 3.37 12.72
C ALA A 111 -10.47 3.66 14.05
N LYS A 112 -11.23 4.76 14.09
CA LYS A 112 -12.14 5.10 15.19
C LYS A 112 -13.51 5.37 14.62
N ASP A 113 -14.54 4.81 15.25
CA ASP A 113 -15.94 5.00 14.84
C ASP A 113 -16.19 4.67 13.34
N GLY A 114 -15.41 3.75 12.77
CA GLY A 114 -15.48 3.34 11.36
C GLY A 114 -14.77 4.26 10.37
N ALA A 115 -14.17 5.36 10.80
CA ALA A 115 -13.31 6.20 9.98
C ALA A 115 -11.84 5.79 10.16
N GLU A 116 -11.11 5.62 9.06
CA GLU A 116 -9.66 5.44 9.08
C GLU A 116 -9.00 6.76 9.51
N ILE A 117 -8.15 6.71 10.53
CA ILE A 117 -7.53 7.91 11.12
C ILE A 117 -6.01 7.86 10.99
N MET A 118 -5.42 6.67 11.06
CA MET A 118 -3.98 6.50 11.07
C MET A 118 -3.58 5.28 10.24
N THR A 119 -2.38 5.32 9.67
CA THR A 119 -1.74 4.14 9.08
C THR A 119 -0.57 3.71 9.96
N TYR A 120 -0.29 2.41 10.02
CA TYR A 120 0.86 1.91 10.75
C TYR A 120 1.70 0.95 9.91
N THR A 121 2.98 0.89 10.25
CA THR A 121 3.92 -0.11 9.76
C THR A 121 4.61 -0.73 10.95
N LEU A 122 4.72 -2.06 10.95
CA LEU A 122 5.45 -2.79 11.96
C LEU A 122 6.68 -3.42 11.32
N THR A 123 7.85 -3.06 11.85
CA THR A 123 9.13 -3.64 11.44
C THR A 123 9.83 -4.13 12.70
N ASP A 124 9.97 -5.44 12.84
CA ASP A 124 10.51 -6.11 14.03
C ASP A 124 9.78 -5.67 15.32
N ASN A 125 10.44 -4.85 16.15
CA ASN A 125 9.93 -4.33 17.42
C ASN A 125 9.56 -2.84 17.35
N THR A 126 9.57 -2.26 16.16
CA THR A 126 9.30 -0.84 15.94
C THR A 126 7.97 -0.67 15.20
N LEU A 127 7.05 0.02 15.85
CA LEU A 127 5.77 0.41 15.26
C LEU A 127 5.87 1.89 14.84
N THR A 128 5.71 2.16 13.55
CA THR A 128 5.63 3.52 13.01
C THR A 128 4.17 3.83 12.72
N VAL A 129 3.63 4.88 13.30
CA VAL A 129 2.25 5.33 13.08
C VAL A 129 2.27 6.71 12.42
N ASP A 130 1.61 6.83 11.28
CA ASP A 130 1.34 8.12 10.62
C ASP A 130 -0.10 8.55 10.91
N ASN A 131 -0.22 9.74 11.47
CA ASN A 131 -1.49 10.43 11.66
C ASN A 131 -1.47 11.75 10.88
N LEU A 132 -1.92 11.69 9.62
CA LEU A 132 -2.07 12.85 8.75
C LEU A 132 -0.75 13.64 8.59
N GLY A 133 0.36 12.91 8.43
CA GLY A 133 1.70 13.48 8.26
C GLY A 133 2.45 13.74 9.57
N VAL A 134 1.84 13.50 10.73
CA VAL A 134 2.56 13.40 12.00
C VAL A 134 2.95 11.94 12.21
N VAL A 135 4.24 11.65 12.06
CA VAL A 135 4.77 10.30 12.20
C VAL A 135 5.39 10.12 13.59
N VAL A 136 4.98 9.05 14.26
CA VAL A 136 5.49 8.67 15.59
C VAL A 136 6.05 7.26 15.54
N GLU A 137 7.25 7.09 16.08
CA GLU A 137 7.92 5.81 16.24
C GLU A 137 7.76 5.32 17.68
N PHE A 138 7.20 4.12 17.82
CA PHE A 138 7.03 3.42 19.07
C PHE A 138 7.92 2.17 19.09
N GLU A 139 8.48 1.84 20.25
CA GLU A 139 9.23 0.60 20.47
C GLU A 139 8.46 -0.31 21.41
N LYS A 140 8.49 -1.61 21.12
CA LYS A 140 7.91 -2.65 21.97
C LYS A 140 8.56 -2.64 23.36
N GLU A 141 7.74 -2.79 24.40
CA GLU A 141 8.19 -2.96 25.80
C GLU A 141 8.86 -4.32 26.04
#